data_AF-A0A523WYA3-F1
#
_entry.id   AF-A0A523WYA3-F1
#
_cell.length_a   1.000
_cell.length_b   1.000
_cell.length_c   1.000
_cell.angle_alpha   90.00
_cell.angle_beta   90.00
_cell.angle_gamma   90.00
#
_symmetry.space_group_name_H-M   'P 1'
#
loop_
_entity.id
_entity.type
_entity.pdbx_description
1 polymer ?
#
loop_
_entity_poly.entity_id
_entity_poly.type
_entity_poly.pdbx_seq_one_letter_code
_entity_poly.pdbx_strand_id
1 'polypeptide(L)'
;QQYKEDLLAQVEDASDEELMEIDQRFIISLAIDTCVKLLADNARRLNNGDVREIASAYNAGLGRVLEFQGIPFNEETVVFQNKVMNYYRQYLMGNPLDSPSSQFSKKNPE
;
A
#
# COMPACT_ATOMS: atom_id res chain seq x y z
N GLN A 1 9.06 -23.00 9.14
CA GLN A 1 7.95 -23.71 8.50
C GLN A 1 6.79 -23.92 9.47
N GLN A 2 6.99 -24.72 10.54
CA GLN A 2 5.92 -25.08 11.50
C GLN A 2 5.13 -23.89 12.06
N TYR A 3 5.79 -22.84 12.56
CA TYR A 3 5.11 -21.66 13.12
C TYR A 3 4.15 -20.98 12.12
N LYS A 4 4.51 -20.94 10.83
CA LYS A 4 3.65 -20.37 9.79
C LYS A 4 2.44 -21.27 9.54
N GLU A 5 2.65 -22.58 9.51
CA GLU A 5 1.59 -23.58 9.29
C GLU A 5 0.62 -23.58 10.48
N ASP A 6 1.12 -23.52 11.71
CA ASP A 6 0.33 -23.43 12.93
C ASP A 6 -0.50 -22.14 12.98
N LEU A 7 0.07 -21.01 12.56
CA LEU A 7 -0.66 -19.74 12.43
C LEU A 7 -1.74 -19.83 11.35
N LEU A 8 -1.43 -20.39 10.18
CA LEU A 8 -2.40 -20.53 9.09
C LEU A 8 -3.60 -21.38 9.50
N ALA A 9 -3.35 -22.50 10.18
CA ALA A 9 -4.41 -23.37 10.70
C ALA A 9 -5.32 -22.67 11.73
N GLN A 10 -4.81 -21.66 12.44
CA GLN A 10 -5.60 -20.87 13.40
C GLN A 10 -6.44 -19.77 12.73
N VAL A 11 -6.09 -19.31 11.52
CA VAL A 11 -6.74 -18.16 10.88
C VAL A 11 -7.59 -18.51 9.66
N GLU A 12 -7.41 -19.70 9.07
CA GLU A 12 -8.03 -20.06 7.77
C GLU A 12 -9.57 -19.98 7.80
N ASP A 13 -10.19 -20.41 8.90
CA ASP A 13 -11.65 -20.44 9.06
C ASP A 13 -12.15 -19.65 10.29
N ALA A 14 -11.28 -18.85 10.91
CA ALA A 14 -11.62 -18.08 12.11
C ALA A 14 -12.57 -16.92 11.78
N SER A 15 -13.54 -16.69 12.65
CA SER A 15 -14.39 -15.49 12.64
C SER A 15 -13.60 -14.22 12.97
N ASP A 16 -14.14 -13.04 12.63
CA ASP A 16 -13.50 -11.77 12.97
C ASP A 16 -13.31 -11.63 14.49
N GLU A 17 -14.26 -12.10 15.32
CA GLU A 17 -14.12 -12.13 16.77
C GLU A 17 -12.95 -13.02 17.25
N GLU A 18 -12.76 -14.19 16.65
CA GLU A 18 -11.63 -15.07 16.98
C GLU A 18 -10.30 -14.47 16.50
N LEU A 19 -10.29 -13.86 15.31
CA LEU A 19 -9.12 -13.17 14.78
C LEU A 19 -8.74 -11.95 15.63
N MET A 20 -9.69 -11.26 16.25
CA MET A 20 -9.40 -10.17 17.20
C MET A 20 -8.58 -10.67 18.39
N GLU A 21 -8.87 -11.87 18.90
CA GLU A 21 -8.15 -12.46 20.05
C GLU A 21 -6.78 -13.02 19.65
N ILE A 22 -6.61 -13.48 18.40
CA ILE A 22 -5.34 -13.98 17.87
C ILE A 22 -4.42 -12.82 17.48
N ASP A 23 -4.83 -12.05 16.47
CA ASP A 23 -4.16 -10.86 15.95
C ASP A 23 -5.07 -10.15 14.94
N GLN A 24 -5.56 -8.97 15.33
CA GLN A 24 -6.47 -8.16 14.51
C GLN A 24 -5.95 -7.83 13.10
N ARG A 25 -4.63 -7.96 12.83
CA ARG A 25 -4.05 -7.76 11.50
C ARG A 25 -4.49 -8.80 10.48
N PHE A 26 -5.05 -9.93 10.92
CA PHE A 26 -5.65 -10.94 10.04
C PHE A 26 -7.06 -10.59 9.58
N ILE A 27 -7.73 -9.62 10.22
CA ILE A 27 -9.03 -9.13 9.78
C ILE A 27 -8.82 -8.25 8.54
N ILE A 28 -9.21 -8.77 7.38
CA ILE A 28 -8.88 -8.19 6.06
C ILE A 28 -9.32 -6.72 5.97
N SER A 29 -10.57 -6.43 6.33
CA SER A 29 -11.12 -5.07 6.26
C SER A 29 -10.35 -4.09 7.15
N LEU A 30 -10.03 -4.51 8.39
CA LEU A 30 -9.29 -3.67 9.33
C LEU A 30 -7.84 -3.43 8.88
N ALA A 31 -7.20 -4.47 8.34
CA ALA A 31 -5.86 -4.36 7.78
C ALA A 31 -5.83 -3.38 6.59
N ILE A 32 -6.77 -3.51 5.64
CA ILE A 32 -6.87 -2.60 4.50
C ILE A 32 -7.10 -1.17 4.96
N ASP A 33 -8.07 -0.93 5.84
CA ASP A 33 -8.40 0.41 6.35
C ASP A 33 -7.21 1.06 7.06
N THR A 34 -6.50 0.29 7.88
CA THR A 34 -5.33 0.77 8.60
C THR A 34 -4.19 1.11 7.64
N CYS A 35 -3.93 0.26 6.64
CA CYS A 35 -2.91 0.51 5.62
C CYS A 35 -3.22 1.74 4.77
N VAL A 36 -4.49 1.93 4.38
CA VAL A 36 -4.94 3.11 3.62
C VAL A 36 -4.76 4.38 4.45
N LYS A 37 -5.13 4.36 5.73
CA LYS A 37 -4.90 5.49 6.65
C LYS A 37 -3.41 5.82 6.74
N LEU A 38 -2.55 4.82 6.94
CA LEU A 38 -1.11 5.01 7.02
C LEU A 38 -0.52 5.62 5.73
N LEU A 39 -0.94 5.11 4.57
CA LEU A 39 -0.52 5.67 3.27
C LEU A 39 -1.00 7.12 3.09
N ALA A 40 -2.25 7.42 3.42
CA ALA A 40 -2.80 8.76 3.35
C ALA A 40 -2.08 9.73 4.30
N ASP A 41 -1.72 9.27 5.50
CA ASP A 41 -0.95 10.04 6.48
C ASP A 41 0.45 10.37 5.96
N ASN A 42 1.14 9.39 5.36
CA ASN A 42 2.41 9.63 4.69
C ASN A 42 2.28 10.64 3.55
N ALA A 43 1.24 10.50 2.71
CA ALA A 43 0.97 11.44 1.62
C ALA A 43 0.78 12.87 2.14
N ARG A 44 -0.03 13.07 3.19
CA ARG A 44 -0.23 14.39 3.79
C ARG A 44 1.06 14.98 4.35
N ARG A 45 1.85 14.17 5.07
CA ARG A 45 3.12 14.62 5.68
C ARG A 45 4.21 14.91 4.66
N LEU A 46 4.13 14.31 3.47
CA LEU A 46 4.98 14.60 2.32
C LEU A 46 4.38 15.68 1.39
N ASN A 47 3.34 16.41 1.84
CA ASN A 47 2.65 17.46 1.06
C ASN A 47 2.12 16.96 -0.31
N ASN A 48 1.50 15.78 -0.33
CA ASN A 48 1.09 15.08 -1.56
C ASN A 48 2.26 14.87 -2.54
N GLY A 49 3.41 14.51 -2.00
CA GLY A 49 4.64 14.24 -2.73
C GLY A 49 4.53 13.08 -3.73
N ASP A 50 5.65 12.74 -4.36
CA ASP A 50 5.71 11.68 -5.38
C ASP A 50 5.18 10.35 -4.78
N VAL A 51 4.32 9.65 -5.53
CA VAL A 51 3.75 8.35 -5.14
C VAL A 51 4.82 7.33 -4.75
N ARG A 52 6.02 7.46 -5.31
CA ARG A 52 7.19 6.64 -4.98
C ARG A 52 7.73 6.95 -3.59
N GLU A 53 7.78 8.22 -3.18
CA GLU A 53 8.21 8.63 -1.84
C GLU A 53 7.19 8.17 -0.79
N ILE A 54 5.90 8.24 -1.11
CA ILE A 54 4.83 7.72 -0.26
C ILE A 54 4.97 6.20 -0.06
N ALA A 55 5.22 5.44 -1.13
CA ALA A 55 5.46 4.00 -1.06
C ALA A 55 6.75 3.67 -0.28
N SER A 56 7.82 4.46 -0.46
CA SER A 56 9.05 4.30 0.30
C SER A 56 8.86 4.63 1.79
N ALA A 57 8.05 5.63 2.13
CA ALA A 57 7.72 5.96 3.52
C ALA A 57 6.94 4.84 4.22
N TYR A 58 6.14 4.07 3.47
CA TYR A 58 5.45 2.90 3.98
C TYR A 58 6.42 1.76 4.37
N ASN A 59 7.48 1.55 3.58
CA ASN A 59 8.46 0.48 3.84
C ASN A 59 9.57 0.91 4.82
N ALA A 60 10.22 2.05 4.57
CA ALA A 60 11.38 2.51 5.33
C ALA A 60 11.02 3.38 6.55
N GLY A 61 9.74 3.77 6.65
CA GLY A 61 9.28 4.80 7.58
C GLY A 61 9.49 6.22 7.05
N LEU A 62 8.53 7.09 7.32
CA LEU A 62 8.56 8.48 6.86
C LEU A 62 9.81 9.25 7.30
N GLY A 63 10.31 9.01 8.52
CA GLY A 63 11.51 9.68 9.02
C GLY A 63 12.73 9.49 8.11
N ARG A 64 12.88 8.29 7.52
CA ARG A 64 13.95 7.99 6.56
C ARG A 64 13.79 8.75 5.26
N VAL A 65 12.56 8.84 4.75
CA VAL A 65 12.28 9.59 3.51
C VAL A 65 12.57 11.08 3.70
N LEU A 66 12.21 11.64 4.85
CA LEU A 66 12.50 13.04 5.19
C LEU A 66 14.01 13.30 5.36
N GLU A 67 14.72 12.39 6.04
CA GLU A 67 16.19 12.45 6.22
C GLU A 67 16.93 12.48 4.89
N PHE A 68 16.50 11.62 3.95
CA PHE A 68 17.10 11.53 2.61
C PHE A 68 16.56 12.57 1.62
N GLN A 69 15.59 13.40 2.03
CA GLN A 69 14.87 14.34 1.16
C GLN A 69 14.32 13.65 -0.11
N GLY A 70 13.81 12.43 0.05
CA GLY A 70 13.41 11.56 -1.05
C GLY A 70 13.56 10.08 -0.71
N ILE A 71 13.74 9.26 -1.73
CA ILE A 71 13.80 7.80 -1.60
C ILE A 71 15.14 7.36 -0.95
N PRO A 72 15.13 6.66 0.19
CA PRO A 72 16.36 6.16 0.81
C PRO A 72 17.11 5.20 -0.10
N PHE A 73 18.44 5.35 -0.20
CA PHE A 73 19.33 4.49 -1.00
C PHE A 73 19.65 3.15 -0.33
N ASN A 74 18.66 2.50 0.26
CA ASN A 74 18.81 1.12 0.72
C ASN A 74 18.16 0.18 -0.31
N GLU A 75 18.80 -0.97 -0.54
CA GLU A 75 18.39 -1.90 -1.61
C GLU A 75 16.96 -2.41 -1.40
N GLU A 76 16.59 -2.73 -0.15
CA GLU A 76 15.28 -3.26 0.20
C GLU A 76 14.13 -2.30 -0.18
N THR A 77 14.24 -1.03 0.20
CA THR A 77 13.24 0.01 -0.08
C THR A 77 13.15 0.31 -1.57
N VAL A 78 14.28 0.32 -2.29
CA VAL A 78 14.28 0.48 -3.75
C VAL A 78 13.58 -0.69 -4.42
N VAL A 79 13.87 -1.93 -4.02
CA VAL A 79 13.21 -3.13 -4.56
C VAL A 79 11.72 -3.13 -4.24
N PHE A 80 11.35 -2.81 -3.00
CA PHE A 80 9.96 -2.71 -2.57
C PHE A 80 9.18 -1.68 -3.40
N GLN A 81 9.70 -0.46 -3.48
CA GLN A 81 9.07 0.64 -4.22
C GLN A 81 8.89 0.28 -5.70
N ASN A 82 9.90 -0.33 -6.34
CA ASN A 82 9.81 -0.72 -7.74
C ASN A 82 8.71 -1.76 -7.97
N LYS A 83 8.60 -2.76 -7.07
CA LYS A 83 7.55 -3.78 -7.12
C LYS A 83 6.16 -3.16 -6.95
N VAL A 84 5.97 -2.30 -5.94
CA VAL A 84 4.69 -1.62 -5.70
C VAL A 84 4.27 -0.78 -6.90
N MET A 85 5.19 0.01 -7.46
CA MET A 85 4.87 0.83 -8.64
C MET A 85 4.55 -0.02 -9.88
N ASN A 86 5.19 -1.17 -10.04
CA ASN A 86 4.87 -2.10 -11.11
C ASN A 86 3.45 -2.66 -10.95
N TYR A 87 3.09 -3.14 -9.74
CA TYR A 87 1.73 -3.62 -9.46
C TYR A 87 0.68 -2.53 -9.64
N TYR A 88 0.98 -1.29 -9.21
CA TYR A 88 0.09 -0.16 -9.40
C TYR A 88 -0.18 0.11 -10.89
N ARG A 89 0.87 0.12 -11.73
CA ARG A 89 0.68 0.27 -13.19
C ARG A 89 -0.13 -0.86 -13.79
N GLN A 90 0.13 -2.12 -13.40
CA GLN A 90 -0.62 -3.28 -13.88
C GLN A 90 -2.10 -3.18 -13.47
N TYR A 91 -2.38 -2.75 -12.25
CA TYR A 91 -3.74 -2.52 -11.75
C TYR A 91 -4.48 -1.48 -12.59
N LEU A 92 -3.84 -0.34 -12.88
CA LEU A 92 -4.44 0.71 -13.73
C LEU A 92 -4.65 0.26 -15.19
N MET A 93 -3.77 -0.60 -15.71
CA MET A 93 -3.92 -1.15 -17.07
C MET A 93 -5.05 -2.19 -17.16
N GLY A 94 -5.26 -2.96 -16.09
CA GLY A 94 -6.33 -3.96 -15.98
C GLY A 94 -7.71 -3.35 -15.72
N ASN A 95 -7.78 -2.10 -15.25
CA ASN A 95 -9.02 -1.37 -15.03
C ASN A 95 -9.26 -0.33 -16.14
N PRO A 96 -10.24 -0.55 -17.04
CA PRO A 96 -10.55 0.40 -18.13
C PRO A 96 -10.93 1.81 -17.68
N LEU A 97 -11.35 1.96 -16.40
CA LEU A 97 -11.80 3.23 -15.83
C LEU A 97 -10.65 4.17 -15.46
N ASP A 98 -9.46 3.65 -15.13
CA ASP A 98 -8.33 4.44 -14.61
C ASP A 98 -7.16 4.59 -15.61
N SER A 99 -7.35 4.17 -16.86
CA SER A 99 -6.36 4.43 -17.91
C SER A 99 -6.23 5.94 -18.15
N PRO A 100 -5.02 6.53 -18.25
CA PRO A 100 -4.84 7.98 -18.44
C PRO A 100 -5.60 8.56 -19.65
N SER A 101 -5.88 7.72 -20.64
CA SER A 101 -6.67 8.04 -21.83
C SER A 101 -8.19 8.16 -21.58
N SER A 102 -8.72 7.68 -20.46
CA SER A 102 -10.15 7.81 -20.11
C SER A 102 -10.52 9.18 -19.53
N GLN A 103 -9.54 9.90 -18.97
CA GLN A 103 -9.74 11.22 -18.34
C GLN A 103 -9.76 12.39 -19.35
N PHE A 104 -9.35 12.17 -20.60
CA PHE A 104 -9.32 13.21 -21.65
C PHE A 104 -10.57 13.29 -22.53
N SER A 105 -11.60 12.47 -22.29
CA SER A 105 -12.78 12.40 -23.17
C SER A 105 -14.07 13.06 -22.63
N LYS A 106 -14.00 13.84 -21.53
CA LYS A 106 -15.16 14.56 -20.99
C LYS A 106 -14.91 16.05 -20.76
N LYS A 107 -14.75 16.79 -21.86
CA LYS A 107 -15.06 18.23 -22.07
C LYS A 107 -14.78 18.49 -23.56
N ASN A 108 -15.76 18.66 -24.44
CA ASN A 108 -16.82 19.66 -24.44
C ASN A 108 -18.06 19.17 -25.19
N PRO A 109 -19.27 19.47 -24.70
CA PRO A 109 -20.36 19.90 -25.55
C PRO A 109 -20.60 21.40 -25.34
N GLU A 110 -20.48 22.12 -26.46
CA GLU A 110 -21.01 23.45 -26.82
C GLU A 110 -20.61 24.67 -25.98
#